data_AF-A0A7W1CFM7-F1
#
_entry.id   AF-A0A7W1CFM7-F1
#
_cell.length_a   1.000
_cell.length_b   1.000
_cell.length_c   1.000
_cell.angle_alpha   90.00
_cell.angle_beta   90.00
_cell.angle_gamma   90.00
#
_symmetry.space_group_name_H-M   'P 1'
#
loop_
_entity.id
_entity.type
_entity.pdbx_description
1 polymer ?
#
loop_
_entity_poly.entity_id
_entity_poly.type
_entity_poly.pdbx_seq_one_letter_code
_entity_poly.pdbx_strand_id
1 'polypeptide(L)'
;MNSSKNAKTRRHGDAEIKPETWNLGIETKDQRPKTKDHLWLLGCFAVTAVATFLRFWRLELKPLHHDEGVNGFFLTTLFRDGIYKYDPSNYHGPDLYYFALAAAKMFGLNTLSIRGSVAIFGVLTVVLAFFLKNYIGKIGSLIAALFIALSPGMVYISRYFIHEILFAFFSFAIVIGVLYFIEKRKAGVFATATMTFLLLICFLPTALNLANLVGKENTALVWVARIGLFAVEAVLVFLIMRMLLAWNEGTPIYLLLASASAVLLFATKETAFITVGTMLMACVCVWLWRKIYKAVVSQPKENEFEPVELTWATFRERLGTSSDLLLIIVAAIFVFVYVGILFFSSFFTYPEGIKKAFEA
;
A
#
# COMPACT_ATOMS: atom_id res chain seq x y z
N MET A 1 -37.05 -88.32 -33.16
CA MET A 1 -37.61 -87.87 -31.87
C MET A 1 -36.48 -87.79 -30.85
N ASN A 2 -36.29 -86.61 -30.25
CA ASN A 2 -35.82 -86.28 -28.88
C ASN A 2 -34.97 -87.33 -28.12
N SER A 3 -33.94 -87.01 -27.32
CA SER A 3 -33.44 -85.74 -26.77
C SER A 3 -32.25 -86.08 -25.85
N SER A 4 -31.27 -85.15 -25.78
CA SER A 4 -30.41 -84.79 -24.63
C SER A 4 -29.38 -85.79 -24.05
N LYS A 5 -28.19 -85.39 -23.59
CA LYS A 5 -27.50 -84.09 -23.49
C LYS A 5 -26.01 -84.35 -23.14
N ASN A 6 -25.13 -83.67 -23.88
CA ASN A 6 -23.89 -83.01 -23.49
C ASN A 6 -22.95 -83.61 -22.41
N ALA A 7 -21.73 -83.96 -22.86
CA ALA A 7 -20.49 -83.76 -22.11
C ALA A 7 -19.55 -82.86 -22.93
N LYS A 8 -19.30 -81.63 -22.43
CA LYS A 8 -18.38 -80.65 -23.02
C LYS A 8 -16.99 -80.77 -22.39
N THR A 9 -16.01 -80.67 -23.27
CA THR A 9 -14.56 -80.69 -23.13
C THR A 9 -14.00 -79.62 -22.19
N ARG A 10 -13.06 -80.00 -21.32
CA ARG A 10 -12.19 -79.09 -20.54
C ARG A 10 -10.90 -78.83 -21.34
N ARG A 11 -10.55 -77.56 -21.60
CA ARG A 11 -9.22 -77.12 -22.04
C ARG A 11 -8.74 -75.98 -21.15
N HIS A 12 -7.43 -76.08 -20.85
CA HIS A 12 -6.44 -75.08 -20.44
C HIS A 12 -6.83 -73.94 -19.49
N GLY A 13 -6.15 -73.93 -18.35
CA GLY A 13 -5.98 -72.76 -17.51
C GLY A 13 -4.91 -71.86 -18.08
N ASP A 14 -5.30 -70.62 -18.35
CA ASP A 14 -4.42 -69.47 -18.49
C ASP A 14 -4.66 -68.60 -17.26
N ALA A 15 -3.61 -68.35 -16.48
CA ALA A 15 -3.65 -67.51 -15.30
C ALA A 15 -3.74 -66.04 -15.73
N GLU A 16 -4.87 -65.42 -15.44
CA GLU A 16 -5.16 -64.02 -15.72
C GLU A 16 -4.40 -63.11 -14.74
N ILE A 17 -3.34 -62.45 -15.23
CA ILE A 17 -2.58 -61.44 -14.48
C ILE A 17 -3.45 -60.19 -14.36
N LYS A 18 -3.92 -59.88 -13.14
CA LYS A 18 -4.61 -58.61 -12.86
C LYS A 18 -3.59 -57.47 -12.82
N PRO A 19 -3.85 -56.30 -13.44
CA PRO A 19 -2.96 -55.16 -13.34
C PRO A 19 -3.04 -54.56 -11.93
N GLU A 20 -1.93 -54.58 -11.20
CA GLU A 20 -1.72 -53.80 -9.98
C GLU A 20 -1.77 -52.31 -10.33
N THR A 21 -2.87 -51.65 -9.95
CA THR A 21 -2.95 -50.19 -9.99
C THR A 21 -2.06 -49.64 -8.89
N TRP A 22 -0.86 -49.22 -9.25
CA TRP A 22 0.01 -48.40 -8.43
C TRP A 22 -0.70 -47.07 -8.16
N ASN A 23 -1.39 -46.98 -7.02
CA ASN A 23 -1.86 -45.72 -6.46
C ASN A 23 -0.62 -44.90 -6.05
N LEU A 24 -0.09 -44.12 -7.00
CA LEU A 24 0.75 -42.97 -6.69
C LEU A 24 -0.12 -42.00 -5.88
N GLY A 25 0.01 -42.09 -4.56
CA GLY A 25 -0.58 -41.15 -3.63
C GLY A 25 -0.05 -39.75 -3.92
N ILE A 26 -0.74 -39.05 -4.82
CA ILE A 26 -0.67 -37.60 -4.91
C ILE A 26 -1.17 -37.11 -3.55
N GLU A 27 -0.23 -36.69 -2.70
CA GLU A 27 -0.53 -36.02 -1.45
C GLU A 27 -1.57 -34.95 -1.72
N THR A 28 -2.75 -35.18 -1.17
CA THR A 28 -3.85 -34.24 -1.18
C THR A 28 -3.33 -32.93 -0.60
N LYS A 29 -3.43 -31.85 -1.39
CA LYS A 29 -3.21 -30.47 -0.93
C LYS A 29 -3.74 -30.35 0.50
N ASP A 30 -2.83 -30.11 1.43
CA ASP A 30 -3.09 -29.94 2.86
C ASP A 30 -4.35 -29.07 3.08
N GLN A 31 -5.49 -29.73 3.30
CA GLN A 31 -6.78 -29.10 3.61
C GLN A 31 -6.90 -28.83 5.11
N ARG A 32 -5.80 -28.49 5.79
CA ARG A 32 -5.90 -27.98 7.16
C ARG A 32 -6.75 -26.70 7.13
N PRO A 33 -7.82 -26.61 7.95
CA PRO A 33 -8.59 -25.38 8.06
C PRO A 33 -7.63 -24.24 8.41
N LYS A 34 -7.78 -23.07 7.76
CA LYS A 34 -7.02 -21.85 8.08
C LYS A 34 -7.36 -21.40 9.50
N THR A 35 -6.81 -22.08 10.50
CA THR A 35 -6.82 -21.60 11.87
C THR A 35 -6.07 -20.27 11.85
N LYS A 36 -6.69 -19.24 12.45
CA LYS A 36 -6.01 -17.97 12.64
C LYS A 36 -4.75 -18.28 13.44
N ASP A 37 -3.59 -17.96 12.88
CA ASP A 37 -2.32 -18.16 13.56
C ASP A 37 -2.21 -17.09 14.65
N HIS A 38 -2.82 -17.39 15.80
CA HIS A 38 -2.90 -16.49 16.94
C HIS A 38 -1.51 -16.10 17.46
N LEU A 39 -0.54 -17.01 17.36
CA LEU A 39 0.84 -16.76 17.76
C LEU A 39 1.50 -15.73 16.83
N TRP A 40 1.32 -15.87 15.52
CA TRP A 40 1.82 -14.88 14.56
C TRP A 40 1.16 -13.51 14.77
N LEU A 41 -0.15 -13.47 14.99
CA LEU A 41 -0.88 -12.22 15.27
C LEU A 41 -0.43 -11.56 16.59
N LEU A 42 -0.19 -12.35 17.63
CA LEU A 42 0.36 -11.89 18.90
C LEU A 42 1.78 -11.32 18.69
N GLY A 43 2.60 -11.98 17.86
CA GLY A 43 3.91 -11.48 17.46
C GLY A 43 3.82 -10.12 16.74
N CYS A 44 2.92 -9.99 15.76
CA CYS A 44 2.68 -8.72 15.09
C CYS A 44 2.26 -7.63 16.09
N PHE A 45 1.31 -7.94 16.97
CA PHE A 45 0.86 -7.01 18.01
C PHE A 45 2.01 -6.58 18.93
N ALA A 46 2.81 -7.52 19.43
CA ALA A 46 3.94 -7.23 20.30
C ALA A 46 4.97 -6.33 19.61
N VAL A 47 5.36 -6.64 18.37
CA VAL A 47 6.31 -5.83 17.60
C VAL A 47 5.75 -4.43 17.32
N THR A 48 4.47 -4.31 16.94
CA THR A 48 3.82 -3.00 16.77
C THR A 48 3.75 -2.22 18.09
N ALA A 49 3.46 -2.88 19.22
CA ALA A 49 3.44 -2.24 20.53
C ALA A 49 4.83 -1.69 20.91
N VAL A 50 5.90 -2.45 20.66
CA VAL A 50 7.29 -1.98 20.83
C VAL A 50 7.58 -0.79 19.90
N ALA A 51 7.21 -0.87 18.63
CA ALA A 51 7.41 0.21 17.67
C ALA A 51 6.70 1.50 18.11
N THR A 52 5.45 1.39 18.57
CA THR A 52 4.65 2.49 19.10
C THR A 52 5.27 3.06 20.36
N PHE A 53 5.64 2.21 21.33
CA PHE A 53 6.29 2.67 22.55
C PHE A 53 7.56 3.48 22.24
N LEU A 54 8.46 2.95 21.41
CA LEU A 54 9.71 3.63 21.08
C LEU A 54 9.51 4.95 20.32
N ARG A 55 8.42 5.11 19.57
CA ARG A 55 8.12 6.34 18.81
C ARG A 55 7.37 7.37 19.63
N PHE A 56 6.47 6.96 20.52
CA PHE A 56 5.63 7.88 21.28
C PHE A 56 6.14 8.16 22.70
N TRP A 57 7.04 7.32 23.24
CA TRP A 57 7.57 7.53 24.58
C TRP A 57 8.34 8.84 24.69
N ARG A 58 7.84 9.74 25.55
CA ARG A 58 8.42 11.06 25.82
C ARG A 58 8.75 11.84 24.53
N LEU A 59 7.77 11.96 23.65
CA LEU A 59 7.96 12.57 22.32
C LEU A 59 8.38 14.06 22.38
N GLU A 60 8.04 14.75 23.47
CA GLU A 60 8.33 16.17 23.70
C GLU A 60 9.65 16.41 24.45
N LEU A 61 10.38 15.36 24.81
CA LEU A 61 11.56 15.47 25.68
C LEU A 61 12.66 16.38 25.12
N LYS A 62 12.83 16.39 23.80
CA LYS A 62 13.86 17.18 23.12
C LYS A 62 13.26 18.48 22.58
N PRO A 63 14.00 19.61 22.67
CA PRO A 63 13.66 20.82 21.91
C PRO A 63 13.46 20.52 20.42
N LEU A 64 12.72 21.38 19.74
CA LEU A 64 12.54 21.27 18.29
C LEU A 64 13.88 21.50 17.59
N HIS A 65 14.18 20.61 16.65
CA HIS A 65 15.30 20.74 15.74
C HIS A 65 15.07 21.89 14.75
N HIS A 66 16.15 22.40 14.15
CA HIS A 66 16.04 23.52 13.21
C HIS A 66 15.10 23.19 12.03
N ASP A 67 15.21 22.00 11.43
CA ASP A 67 14.28 21.55 10.38
C ASP A 67 12.83 21.46 10.85
N GLU A 68 12.59 21.03 12.09
CA GLU A 68 11.23 21.00 12.67
C GLU A 68 10.68 22.42 12.86
N GLY A 69 11.55 23.40 13.11
CA GLY A 69 11.20 24.81 13.16
C GLY A 69 10.78 25.35 11.79
N VAL A 70 11.53 25.02 10.74
CA VAL A 70 11.20 25.38 9.35
C VAL A 70 9.85 24.75 8.94
N ASN A 71 9.68 23.45 9.17
CA ASN A 71 8.42 22.76 8.86
C ASN A 71 7.26 23.30 9.72
N GLY A 72 7.54 23.63 10.98
CA GLY A 72 6.59 24.24 11.91
C GLY A 72 6.11 25.61 11.44
N PHE A 73 6.96 26.41 10.80
CA PHE A 73 6.58 27.70 10.21
C PHE A 73 5.54 27.53 9.08
N PHE A 74 5.78 26.56 8.17
CA PHE A 74 4.83 26.25 7.09
C PHE A 74 3.51 25.71 7.63
N LEU A 75 3.57 24.78 8.58
CA LEU A 75 2.36 24.26 9.23
C LEU A 75 1.58 25.35 9.96
N THR A 76 2.25 26.25 10.68
CA THR A 76 1.59 27.33 11.42
C THR A 76 0.89 28.30 10.46
N THR A 77 1.52 28.61 9.34
CA THR A 77 0.92 29.42 8.27
C THR A 77 -0.32 28.73 7.70
N LEU A 78 -0.21 27.44 7.33
CA LEU A 78 -1.35 26.65 6.87
C LEU A 78 -2.47 26.57 7.93
N PHE A 79 -2.12 26.42 9.20
CA PHE A 79 -3.08 26.30 10.29
C PHE A 79 -3.90 27.58 10.51
N ARG A 80 -3.24 28.74 10.42
CA ARG A 80 -3.83 30.08 10.62
C ARG A 80 -4.56 30.58 9.39
N ASP A 81 -3.92 30.49 8.23
CA ASP A 81 -4.36 31.15 7.01
C ASP A 81 -5.19 30.20 6.12
N GLY A 82 -5.17 28.89 6.42
CA GLY A 82 -5.96 27.86 5.72
C GLY A 82 -5.42 27.46 4.36
N ILE A 83 -4.29 28.04 3.93
CA ILE A 83 -3.71 27.85 2.59
C ILE A 83 -2.21 27.57 2.73
N TYR A 84 -1.72 26.54 2.05
CA TYR A 84 -0.30 26.29 1.86
C TYR A 84 0.11 26.78 0.47
N LYS A 85 1.06 27.71 0.39
CA LYS A 85 1.57 28.21 -0.89
C LYS A 85 2.86 27.49 -1.24
N TYR A 86 2.77 26.50 -2.12
CA TYR A 86 3.96 25.80 -2.62
C TYR A 86 4.94 26.79 -3.28
N ASP A 87 6.22 26.62 -3.01
CA ASP A 87 7.33 27.42 -3.53
C ASP A 87 8.42 26.45 -4.03
N PRO A 88 8.74 26.44 -5.34
CA PRO A 88 9.73 25.52 -5.90
C PRO A 88 11.15 25.83 -5.42
N SER A 89 11.40 27.04 -4.91
CA SER A 89 12.68 27.41 -4.29
C SER A 89 12.88 26.70 -2.95
N ASN A 90 11.80 26.16 -2.39
CA ASN A 90 11.79 25.37 -1.17
C ASN A 90 11.60 23.90 -1.52
N TYR A 91 12.63 23.09 -1.30
CA TYR A 91 12.78 21.69 -1.69
C TYR A 91 11.85 20.69 -0.95
N HIS A 92 10.66 21.11 -0.54
CA HIS A 92 9.73 20.31 0.26
C HIS A 92 8.31 20.39 -0.29
N GLY A 93 7.71 19.21 -0.49
CA GLY A 93 6.34 19.12 -0.94
C GLY A 93 5.33 19.29 0.21
N PRO A 94 4.04 19.37 -0.12
CA PRO A 94 2.98 19.75 0.81
C PRO A 94 2.55 18.68 1.82
N ASP A 95 2.87 17.41 1.61
CA ASP A 95 2.17 16.28 2.26
C ASP A 95 2.30 16.25 3.79
N LEU A 96 3.51 16.47 4.31
CA LEU A 96 3.83 16.52 5.74
C LEU A 96 2.95 17.54 6.47
N TYR A 97 2.75 18.71 5.88
CA TYR A 97 2.00 19.80 6.50
C TYR A 97 0.52 19.45 6.60
N TYR A 98 -0.06 18.77 5.61
CA TYR A 98 -1.46 18.35 5.67
C TYR A 98 -1.70 17.19 6.64
N PHE A 99 -0.78 16.22 6.70
CA PHE A 99 -0.87 15.16 7.71
C PHE A 99 -0.76 15.73 9.13
N ALA A 100 0.14 16.68 9.34
CA ALA A 100 0.25 17.37 10.63
C ALA A 100 -0.91 18.34 10.90
N LEU A 101 -1.50 18.96 9.88
CA LEU A 101 -2.68 19.82 10.02
C LEU A 101 -3.85 19.03 10.62
N ALA A 102 -4.08 17.80 10.17
CA ALA A 102 -5.11 16.93 10.73
C ALA A 102 -4.89 16.71 12.24
N ALA A 103 -3.67 16.34 12.64
CA ALA A 103 -3.32 16.17 14.06
C ALA A 103 -3.45 17.48 14.85
N ALA A 104 -2.96 18.60 14.30
CA ALA A 104 -3.01 19.90 14.95
C ALA A 104 -4.44 20.43 15.11
N LYS A 105 -5.35 20.16 14.17
CA LYS A 105 -6.76 20.54 14.30
C LYS A 105 -7.50 19.69 15.35
N MET A 106 -7.09 18.43 15.56
CA MET A 106 -7.70 17.55 16.56
C MET A 106 -7.16 17.76 17.98
N PHE A 107 -5.84 17.94 18.11
CA PHE A 107 -5.14 17.92 19.41
C PHE A 107 -4.44 19.24 19.75
N GLY A 108 -4.60 20.27 18.91
CA GLY A 108 -3.96 21.57 19.04
C GLY A 108 -2.60 21.66 18.36
N LEU A 109 -2.18 22.88 18.04
CA LEU A 109 -0.87 23.15 17.45
C LEU A 109 0.21 23.12 18.55
N ASN A 110 0.79 21.94 18.79
CA ASN A 110 1.82 21.70 19.79
C ASN A 110 2.82 20.61 19.32
N THR A 111 3.91 20.43 20.06
CA THR A 111 4.98 19.49 19.73
C THR A 111 4.49 18.04 19.65
N LEU A 112 3.62 17.62 20.57
CA LEU A 112 3.05 16.27 20.56
C LEU A 112 2.25 15.99 19.28
N SER A 113 1.43 16.94 18.83
CA SER A 113 0.61 16.79 17.60
C SER A 113 1.48 16.64 16.35
N ILE A 114 2.47 17.51 16.18
CA ILE A 114 3.31 17.53 14.96
C ILE A 114 4.28 16.35 14.91
N ARG A 115 4.86 15.95 16.04
CA ARG A 115 5.72 14.75 16.10
C ARG A 115 4.88 13.47 16.10
N GLY A 116 3.66 13.53 16.64
CA GLY A 116 2.72 12.42 16.64
C GLY A 116 2.31 12.02 15.22
N SER A 117 2.06 13.00 14.33
CA SER A 117 1.67 12.73 12.94
C SER A 117 2.73 11.90 12.20
N VAL A 118 4.02 12.25 12.32
CA VAL A 118 5.14 11.49 11.73
C VAL A 118 5.43 10.17 12.44
N ALA A 119 5.23 10.10 13.77
CA ALA A 119 5.39 8.88 14.55
C ALA A 119 4.41 7.79 14.13
N ILE A 120 3.18 8.16 13.75
CA ILE A 120 2.19 7.23 13.16
C ILE A 120 2.78 6.58 11.91
N PHE A 121 3.34 7.34 10.99
CA PHE A 121 3.97 6.78 9.78
C PHE A 121 5.16 5.87 10.11
N GLY A 122 5.92 6.19 11.16
CA GLY A 122 6.96 5.30 11.68
C GLY A 122 6.44 3.92 12.10
N VAL A 123 5.30 3.89 12.79
CA VAL A 123 4.64 2.64 13.19
C VAL A 123 4.05 1.92 11.96
N LEU A 124 3.44 2.66 11.05
CA LEU A 124 2.88 2.09 9.82
C LEU A 124 3.96 1.44 8.93
N THR A 125 5.17 2.01 8.85
CA THR A 125 6.31 1.39 8.15
C THR A 125 6.70 0.04 8.76
N VAL A 126 6.63 -0.11 10.09
CA VAL A 126 6.83 -1.41 10.75
C VAL A 126 5.69 -2.38 10.39
N VAL A 127 4.44 -1.90 10.37
CA VAL A 127 3.28 -2.72 10.01
C VAL A 127 3.35 -3.21 8.56
N LEU A 128 3.88 -2.41 7.63
CA LEU A 128 4.09 -2.80 6.23
C LEU A 128 4.98 -4.04 6.11
N ALA A 129 5.97 -4.23 6.99
CA ALA A 129 6.84 -5.40 6.97
C ALA A 129 6.08 -6.73 7.19
N PHE A 130 4.92 -6.71 7.87
CA PHE A 130 4.08 -7.91 8.05
C PHE A 130 3.43 -8.40 6.75
N PHE A 131 3.29 -7.52 5.77
CA PHE A 131 2.77 -7.87 4.45
C PHE A 131 3.79 -8.67 3.63
N LEU A 132 5.07 -8.66 4.03
CA LEU A 132 6.10 -9.47 3.39
C LEU A 132 6.11 -10.96 3.79
N LYS A 133 5.24 -11.39 4.72
CA LYS A 133 5.25 -12.75 5.28
C LYS A 133 5.17 -13.90 4.27
N ASN A 134 4.62 -13.64 3.07
CA ASN A 134 4.51 -14.67 2.02
C ASN A 134 5.77 -14.76 1.15
N TYR A 135 6.71 -13.81 1.27
CA TYR A 135 7.98 -13.80 0.54
C TYR A 135 9.15 -14.25 1.42
N ILE A 136 9.19 -13.76 2.66
CA ILE A 136 10.31 -14.01 3.60
C ILE A 136 9.89 -14.87 4.79
N GLY A 137 8.69 -15.48 4.72
CA GLY A 137 8.11 -16.28 5.80
C GLY A 137 7.57 -15.46 6.97
N LYS A 138 6.77 -16.11 7.82
CA LYS A 138 6.17 -15.49 9.03
C LYS A 138 7.23 -14.98 10.00
N ILE A 139 8.24 -15.81 10.29
CA ILE A 139 9.33 -15.49 11.21
C ILE A 139 10.21 -14.39 10.62
N GLY A 140 10.63 -14.52 9.36
CA GLY A 140 11.45 -13.50 8.70
C GLY A 140 10.75 -12.14 8.64
N SER A 141 9.44 -12.12 8.41
CA SER A 141 8.63 -10.90 8.44
C SER A 141 8.53 -10.27 9.84
N LEU A 142 8.39 -11.08 10.90
CA LEU A 142 8.43 -10.57 12.29
C LEU A 142 9.82 -10.00 12.63
N ILE A 143 10.90 -10.68 12.23
CA ILE A 143 12.27 -10.22 12.46
C ILE A 143 12.55 -8.92 11.69
N ALA A 144 12.15 -8.84 10.42
CA ALA A 144 12.29 -7.62 9.62
C ALA A 144 11.53 -6.44 10.25
N ALA A 145 10.29 -6.67 10.68
CA ALA A 145 9.50 -5.67 11.40
C ALA A 145 10.18 -5.24 12.71
N LEU A 146 10.73 -6.20 13.47
CA LEU A 146 11.45 -5.92 14.72
C LEU A 146 12.72 -5.09 14.47
N PHE A 147 13.49 -5.38 13.43
CA PHE A 147 14.67 -4.58 13.07
C PHE A 147 14.31 -3.15 12.68
N ILE A 148 13.23 -2.94 11.92
CA ILE A 148 12.72 -1.59 11.61
C ILE A 148 12.20 -0.90 12.89
N ALA A 149 11.57 -1.66 13.79
CA ALA A 149 11.04 -1.13 15.04
C ALA A 149 12.15 -0.64 15.99
N LEU A 150 13.24 -1.40 16.10
CA LEU A 150 14.36 -1.17 17.02
C LEU A 150 15.50 -0.31 16.44
N SER A 151 15.59 -0.17 15.11
CA SER A 151 16.68 0.58 14.45
C SER A 151 16.74 2.02 14.98
N PRO A 152 17.88 2.46 15.57
CA PRO A 152 18.01 3.81 16.11
C PRO A 152 17.76 4.90 15.06
N GLY A 153 18.23 4.69 13.82
CA GLY A 153 17.99 5.60 12.71
C GLY A 153 16.50 5.73 12.38
N MET A 154 15.79 4.59 12.28
CA MET A 154 14.35 4.58 12.00
C MET A 154 13.54 5.21 13.12
N VAL A 155 13.89 4.95 14.39
CA VAL A 155 13.24 5.58 15.55
C VAL A 155 13.51 7.08 15.57
N TYR A 156 14.73 7.52 15.25
CA TYR A 156 15.09 8.93 15.20
C TYR A 156 14.28 9.70 14.14
N ILE A 157 14.33 9.27 12.88
CA ILE A 157 13.67 9.99 11.77
C ILE A 157 12.14 9.94 11.87
N SER A 158 11.58 8.95 12.56
CA SER A 158 10.13 8.83 12.78
C SER A 158 9.63 9.52 14.05
N ARG A 159 10.47 10.29 14.73
CA ARG A 159 10.08 11.09 15.92
C ARG A 159 10.22 12.59 15.71
N TYR A 160 10.84 13.01 14.61
CA TYR A 160 11.09 14.40 14.27
C TYR A 160 10.10 14.82 13.21
N PHE A 161 9.53 16.02 13.34
CA PHE A 161 8.59 16.59 12.39
C PHE A 161 9.29 17.00 11.08
N ILE A 162 9.69 15.98 10.31
CA ILE A 162 10.42 16.03 9.05
C ILE A 162 9.83 15.01 8.07
N HIS A 163 10.23 15.10 6.80
CA HIS A 163 9.63 14.40 5.66
C HIS A 163 10.13 12.95 5.49
N GLU A 164 11.30 12.62 6.04
CA GLU A 164 12.07 11.40 5.75
C GLU A 164 11.28 10.11 6.04
N ILE A 165 10.46 10.10 7.09
CA ILE A 165 9.67 8.90 7.41
C ILE A 165 8.49 8.69 6.46
N LEU A 166 7.86 9.75 5.97
CA LEU A 166 6.83 9.66 4.92
C LEU A 166 7.44 9.05 3.66
N PHE A 167 8.64 9.51 3.34
CA PHE A 167 9.40 9.03 2.21
C PHE A 167 9.69 7.53 2.28
N ALA A 168 10.15 7.05 3.44
CA ALA A 168 10.36 5.62 3.68
C ALA A 168 9.05 4.82 3.64
N PHE A 169 7.98 5.35 4.23
CA PHE A 169 6.66 4.72 4.25
C PHE A 169 6.09 4.55 2.84
N PHE A 170 6.00 5.63 2.05
CA PHE A 170 5.43 5.59 0.70
C PHE A 170 6.28 4.74 -0.24
N SER A 171 7.61 4.81 -0.12
CA SER A 171 8.51 3.92 -0.87
C SER A 171 8.19 2.45 -0.61
N PHE A 172 8.00 2.06 0.66
CA PHE A 172 7.68 0.69 1.02
C PHE A 172 6.24 0.31 0.60
N ALA A 173 5.29 1.23 0.72
CA ALA A 173 3.91 1.04 0.29
C ALA A 173 3.79 0.80 -1.23
N ILE A 174 4.59 1.49 -2.05
CA ILE A 174 4.68 1.24 -3.50
C ILE A 174 5.11 -0.20 -3.76
N VAL A 175 6.17 -0.67 -3.09
CA VAL A 175 6.66 -2.05 -3.24
C VAL A 175 5.58 -3.05 -2.87
N ILE A 176 4.92 -2.90 -1.72
CA ILE A 176 3.84 -3.81 -1.30
C ILE A 176 2.66 -3.78 -2.28
N GLY A 177 2.23 -2.60 -2.72
CA GLY A 177 1.13 -2.43 -3.67
C GLY A 177 1.43 -3.10 -5.02
N VAL A 178 2.62 -2.88 -5.58
CA VAL A 178 3.04 -3.51 -6.85
C VAL A 178 3.13 -5.03 -6.70
N LEU A 179 3.73 -5.53 -5.62
CA LEU A 179 3.85 -6.96 -5.36
C LEU A 179 2.47 -7.64 -5.25
N TYR A 180 1.56 -7.05 -4.47
CA TYR A 180 0.22 -7.60 -4.27
C TYR A 180 -0.66 -7.52 -5.52
N PHE A 181 -0.45 -6.49 -6.36
CA PHE A 181 -1.05 -6.40 -7.68
C PHE A 181 -0.57 -7.53 -8.61
N ILE A 182 0.75 -7.76 -8.69
CA ILE A 182 1.32 -8.83 -9.52
C ILE A 182 0.82 -10.22 -9.07
N GLU A 183 0.56 -10.40 -7.78
CA GLU A 183 0.05 -11.66 -7.23
C GLU A 183 -1.45 -11.91 -7.43
N LYS A 184 -2.20 -10.95 -8.01
CA LYS A 184 -3.66 -11.04 -8.10
C LYS A 184 -4.32 -11.29 -6.74
N ARG A 185 -3.83 -10.63 -5.69
CA ARG A 185 -4.47 -10.75 -4.38
C ARG A 185 -5.85 -10.11 -4.43
N LYS A 186 -6.82 -10.77 -3.80
CA LYS A 186 -8.09 -10.12 -3.47
C LYS A 186 -7.82 -8.91 -2.57
N ALA A 187 -8.60 -7.84 -2.73
CA ALA A 187 -8.46 -6.67 -1.86
C ALA A 187 -8.71 -7.06 -0.39
N GLY A 188 -7.68 -6.93 0.44
CA GLY A 188 -7.79 -7.12 1.88
C GLY A 188 -8.44 -5.91 2.57
N VAL A 189 -8.91 -6.11 3.81
CA VAL A 189 -9.57 -5.06 4.60
C VAL A 189 -8.74 -3.76 4.67
N PHE A 190 -7.42 -3.87 4.85
CA PHE A 190 -6.54 -2.71 4.89
C PHE A 190 -6.51 -1.95 3.56
N ALA A 191 -6.35 -2.62 2.42
CA ALA A 191 -6.35 -1.97 1.12
C ALA A 191 -7.71 -1.30 0.82
N THR A 192 -8.81 -1.98 1.14
CA THR A 192 -10.16 -1.43 1.01
C THR A 192 -10.36 -0.20 1.89
N ALA A 193 -9.94 -0.24 3.15
CA ALA A 193 -10.07 0.89 4.08
C ALA A 193 -9.21 2.08 3.63
N THR A 194 -7.94 1.84 3.26
CA THR A 194 -7.05 2.91 2.78
C THR A 194 -7.56 3.54 1.49
N MET A 195 -8.05 2.74 0.54
CA MET A 195 -8.63 3.27 -0.70
C MET A 195 -9.89 4.09 -0.44
N THR A 196 -10.77 3.61 0.45
CA THR A 196 -11.97 4.35 0.85
C THR A 196 -11.61 5.69 1.48
N PHE A 197 -10.64 5.69 2.40
CA PHE A 197 -10.15 6.90 3.06
C PHE A 197 -9.53 7.88 2.07
N LEU A 198 -8.71 7.39 1.13
CA LEU A 198 -8.13 8.21 0.08
C LEU A 198 -9.22 8.87 -0.78
N LEU A 199 -10.22 8.11 -1.22
CA LEU A 199 -11.33 8.65 -2.02
C LEU A 199 -12.11 9.71 -1.25
N LEU A 200 -12.41 9.49 0.04
CA LEU A 200 -13.07 10.49 0.88
C LEU A 200 -12.26 11.79 0.97
N ILE A 201 -10.94 11.70 1.17
CA ILE A 201 -10.05 12.87 1.18
C ILE A 201 -10.06 13.59 -0.18
N CYS A 202 -10.03 12.83 -1.28
CA CYS A 202 -10.03 13.40 -2.62
C CYS A 202 -11.31 14.20 -2.91
N PHE A 203 -12.48 13.72 -2.48
CA PHE A 203 -13.74 14.42 -2.72
C PHE A 203 -13.97 15.60 -1.75
N LEU A 204 -13.58 15.46 -0.48
CA LEU A 204 -13.89 16.38 0.62
C LEU A 204 -13.75 17.89 0.29
N PRO A 205 -12.67 18.38 -0.36
CA PRO A 205 -12.54 19.81 -0.68
C PRO A 205 -13.64 20.32 -1.58
N THR A 206 -14.10 19.48 -2.51
CA THR A 206 -15.16 19.83 -3.45
C THR A 206 -16.46 20.05 -2.69
N ALA A 207 -16.86 19.14 -1.79
CA ALA A 207 -18.02 19.38 -0.92
C ALA A 207 -17.87 20.62 -0.03
N LEU A 208 -16.70 20.81 0.60
CA LEU A 208 -16.49 21.94 1.49
C LEU A 208 -16.58 23.28 0.75
N ASN A 209 -15.98 23.37 -0.44
CA ASN A 209 -16.02 24.58 -1.26
C ASN A 209 -17.44 24.84 -1.79
N LEU A 210 -18.15 23.82 -2.27
CA LEU A 210 -19.54 23.95 -2.71
C LEU A 210 -20.46 24.39 -1.57
N ALA A 211 -20.31 23.83 -0.37
CA ALA A 211 -21.13 24.21 0.79
C ALA A 211 -20.97 25.69 1.17
N ASN A 212 -19.74 26.22 1.08
CA ASN A 212 -19.46 27.62 1.37
C ASN A 212 -20.13 28.55 0.33
N LEU A 213 -20.26 28.13 -0.93
CA LEU A 213 -20.95 28.89 -1.98
C LEU A 213 -22.48 28.97 -1.77
N VAL A 214 -23.09 27.91 -1.23
CA VAL A 214 -24.54 27.84 -0.98
C VAL A 214 -24.96 28.70 0.20
N GLY A 215 -24.20 28.62 1.31
CA GLY A 215 -24.64 29.21 2.57
C GLY A 215 -24.15 30.65 2.82
N LYS A 216 -23.12 31.14 2.11
CA LYS A 216 -22.44 32.45 2.24
C LYS A 216 -22.47 33.08 3.64
N GLU A 217 -23.59 33.68 4.05
CA GLU A 217 -23.76 34.42 5.32
C GLU A 217 -24.52 33.64 6.41
N ASN A 218 -25.22 32.55 6.07
CA ASN A 218 -25.98 31.75 7.03
C ASN A 218 -25.20 30.49 7.42
N THR A 219 -24.63 30.51 8.62
CA THR A 219 -23.83 29.42 9.18
C THR A 219 -24.60 28.10 9.28
N ALA A 220 -25.89 28.14 9.64
CA ALA A 220 -26.71 26.93 9.72
C ALA A 220 -26.90 26.28 8.34
N LEU A 221 -27.16 27.09 7.30
CA LEU A 221 -27.25 26.60 5.92
C LEU A 221 -25.93 26.02 5.41
N VAL A 222 -24.78 26.63 5.74
CA VAL A 222 -23.46 26.08 5.40
C VAL A 222 -23.28 24.69 6.03
N TRP A 223 -23.61 24.53 7.32
CA TRP A 223 -23.47 23.23 8.00
C TRP A 223 -24.42 22.17 7.44
N VAL A 224 -25.67 22.52 7.18
CA VAL A 224 -26.63 21.62 6.53
C VAL A 224 -26.12 21.20 5.14
N ALA A 225 -25.61 22.14 4.35
CA ALA A 225 -25.02 21.86 3.04
C ALA A 225 -23.78 20.95 3.14
N ARG A 226 -22.88 21.18 4.12
CA ARG A 226 -21.71 20.32 4.36
C ARG A 226 -22.12 18.88 4.66
N ILE A 227 -23.10 18.68 5.56
CA ILE A 227 -23.59 17.35 5.91
C ILE A 227 -24.23 16.67 4.70
N GLY A 228 -25.09 17.39 3.97
CA GLY A 228 -25.76 16.87 2.77
C GLY A 228 -24.78 16.49 1.67
N LEU A 229 -23.81 17.34 1.36
CA LEU A 229 -22.79 17.08 0.36
C LEU A 229 -21.86 15.93 0.78
N PHE A 230 -21.47 15.87 2.05
CA PHE A 230 -20.70 14.74 2.58
C PHE A 230 -21.46 13.41 2.45
N ALA A 231 -22.77 13.40 2.67
CA ALA A 231 -23.59 12.20 2.45
C ALA A 231 -23.61 11.78 0.97
N VAL A 232 -23.73 12.73 0.04
CA VAL A 232 -23.63 12.47 -1.40
C VAL A 232 -22.25 11.92 -1.77
N GLU A 233 -21.17 12.49 -1.23
CA GLU A 233 -19.81 11.99 -1.41
C GLU A 233 -19.65 10.58 -0.87
N ALA A 234 -20.16 10.29 0.33
CA ALA A 234 -20.10 8.96 0.92
C ALA A 234 -20.82 7.91 0.04
N VAL A 235 -21.97 8.27 -0.55
CA VAL A 235 -22.68 7.41 -1.52
C VAL A 235 -21.84 7.22 -2.79
N LEU A 236 -21.25 8.29 -3.34
CA LEU A 236 -20.39 8.20 -4.52
C LEU A 236 -19.17 7.30 -4.26
N VAL A 237 -18.48 7.49 -3.13
CA VAL A 237 -17.35 6.66 -2.70
C VAL A 237 -17.79 5.21 -2.54
N PHE A 238 -18.95 4.95 -1.93
CA PHE A 238 -19.50 3.60 -1.81
C PHE A 238 -19.73 2.95 -3.18
N LEU A 239 -20.29 3.68 -4.15
CA LEU A 239 -20.51 3.17 -5.50
C LEU A 239 -19.19 2.87 -6.23
N ILE A 240 -18.21 3.78 -6.15
CA ILE A 240 -16.87 3.58 -6.72
C ILE A 240 -16.19 2.37 -6.07
N MET A 241 -16.20 2.28 -4.75
CA MET A 241 -15.61 1.15 -4.02
C MET A 241 -16.29 -0.17 -4.36
N ARG A 242 -17.62 -0.18 -4.53
CA ARG A 242 -18.35 -1.37 -4.98
C ARG A 242 -17.92 -1.80 -6.38
N MET A 243 -17.73 -0.85 -7.30
CA MET A 243 -17.21 -1.12 -8.64
C MET A 243 -15.78 -1.66 -8.59
N LEU A 244 -14.88 -1.02 -7.83
CA LEU A 244 -13.48 -1.45 -7.70
C LEU A 244 -13.35 -2.84 -7.09
N LEU A 245 -14.12 -3.14 -6.05
CA LEU A 245 -14.09 -4.46 -5.39
C LEU A 245 -14.70 -5.57 -6.26
N ALA A 246 -15.69 -5.23 -7.10
CA ALA A 246 -16.23 -6.17 -8.07
C ALA A 246 -15.26 -6.43 -9.24
N TRP A 247 -14.48 -5.42 -9.63
CA TRP A 247 -13.50 -5.53 -10.70
C TRP A 247 -12.28 -6.37 -10.28
N ASN A 248 -12.14 -7.57 -10.87
CA ASN A 248 -11.03 -8.49 -10.58
C ASN A 248 -10.83 -8.72 -9.06
N GLU A 249 -11.94 -8.84 -8.33
CA GLU A 249 -11.97 -9.05 -6.88
C GLU A 249 -11.22 -7.98 -6.06
N GLY A 250 -11.12 -6.75 -6.60
CA GLY A 250 -10.43 -5.63 -5.97
C GLY A 250 -8.92 -5.61 -6.16
N THR A 251 -8.35 -6.53 -6.95
CA THR A 251 -6.90 -6.55 -7.24
C THR A 251 -6.36 -5.20 -7.71
N PRO A 252 -7.03 -4.44 -8.61
CA PRO A 252 -6.51 -3.16 -9.10
C PRO A 252 -6.27 -2.11 -8.01
N ILE A 253 -6.96 -2.22 -6.86
CA ILE A 253 -6.79 -1.30 -5.74
C ILE A 253 -5.32 -1.21 -5.30
N TYR A 254 -4.58 -2.32 -5.32
CA TYR A 254 -3.17 -2.31 -4.92
C TYR A 254 -2.30 -1.44 -5.84
N LEU A 255 -2.58 -1.42 -7.14
CA LEU A 255 -1.87 -0.56 -8.08
C LEU A 255 -2.31 0.90 -7.96
N LEU A 256 -3.59 1.16 -7.70
CA LEU A 256 -4.08 2.52 -7.44
C LEU A 256 -3.47 3.09 -6.15
N LEU A 257 -3.33 2.28 -5.10
CA LEU A 257 -2.65 2.67 -3.86
C LEU A 257 -1.15 2.85 -4.06
N ALA A 258 -0.50 2.03 -4.90
CA ALA A 258 0.89 2.24 -5.28
C ALA A 258 1.05 3.56 -6.06
N SER A 259 0.12 3.88 -6.95
CA SER A 259 0.09 5.15 -7.69
C SER A 259 -0.10 6.36 -6.76
N ALA A 260 -1.05 6.28 -5.82
CA ALA A 260 -1.25 7.29 -4.80
C ALA A 260 -0.01 7.48 -3.90
N SER A 261 0.64 6.38 -3.51
CA SER A 261 1.88 6.41 -2.74
C SER A 261 3.02 7.04 -3.55
N ALA A 262 3.10 6.77 -4.85
CA ALA A 262 4.11 7.36 -5.74
C ALA A 262 3.97 8.88 -5.83
N VAL A 263 2.76 9.41 -6.06
CA VAL A 263 2.59 10.87 -6.10
C VAL A 263 2.78 11.51 -4.73
N LEU A 264 2.39 10.84 -3.64
CA LEU A 264 2.67 11.34 -2.29
C LEU A 264 4.17 11.36 -1.99
N LEU A 265 4.94 10.40 -2.50
CA LEU A 265 6.41 10.42 -2.43
C LEU A 265 7.00 11.67 -3.13
N PHE A 266 6.49 12.04 -4.31
CA PHE A 266 6.87 13.28 -4.99
C PHE A 266 6.38 14.53 -4.26
N ALA A 267 5.21 14.45 -3.62
CA ALA A 267 4.69 15.49 -2.74
C ALA A 267 5.39 15.55 -1.37
N THR A 268 6.37 14.67 -1.13
CA THR A 268 7.26 14.73 0.04
C THR A 268 8.48 15.61 -0.25
N LYS A 269 9.30 15.24 -1.25
CA LYS A 269 10.51 15.97 -1.67
C LYS A 269 10.87 15.65 -3.13
N GLU A 270 11.57 16.55 -3.81
CA GLU A 270 12.16 16.32 -5.14
C GLU A 270 13.18 15.16 -5.16
N THR A 271 13.78 14.83 -4.01
CA THR A 271 14.63 13.64 -3.88
C THR A 271 13.89 12.31 -4.16
N ALA A 272 12.57 12.34 -4.36
CA ALA A 272 11.78 11.22 -4.90
C ALA A 272 12.39 10.62 -6.18
N PHE A 273 12.94 11.46 -7.08
CA PHE A 273 13.60 10.98 -8.29
C PHE A 273 14.80 10.09 -8.01
N ILE A 274 15.61 10.43 -6.99
CA ILE A 274 16.74 9.62 -6.56
C ILE A 274 16.24 8.23 -6.15
N THR A 275 15.13 8.18 -5.41
CA THR A 275 14.62 6.91 -4.88
C THR A 275 14.00 6.04 -5.94
N VAL A 276 13.22 6.61 -6.85
CA VAL A 276 12.78 5.90 -8.06
C VAL A 276 14.00 5.37 -8.82
N GLY A 277 15.04 6.18 -8.99
CA GLY A 277 16.32 5.77 -9.57
C GLY A 277 16.97 4.59 -8.83
N THR A 278 17.02 4.61 -7.50
CA THR A 278 17.56 3.50 -6.71
C THR A 278 16.73 2.22 -6.83
N MET A 279 15.40 2.32 -6.88
CA MET A 279 14.52 1.16 -7.08
C MET A 279 14.72 0.56 -8.47
N LEU A 280 14.86 1.39 -9.50
CA LEU A 280 15.19 0.94 -10.86
C LEU A 280 16.56 0.26 -10.91
N MET A 281 17.56 0.86 -10.26
CA MET A 281 18.90 0.27 -10.14
C MET A 281 18.84 -1.09 -9.44
N ALA A 282 18.08 -1.21 -8.35
CA ALA A 282 17.89 -2.47 -7.63
C ALA A 282 17.27 -3.55 -8.54
N CYS A 283 16.27 -3.20 -9.37
CA CYS A 283 15.72 -4.13 -10.36
C CYS A 283 16.77 -4.61 -11.37
N VAL A 284 17.65 -3.71 -11.85
CA VAL A 284 18.76 -4.06 -12.75
C VAL A 284 19.78 -4.96 -12.05
N CYS A 285 20.16 -4.65 -10.83
CA CYS A 285 21.08 -5.48 -10.03
C CYS A 285 20.51 -6.89 -9.80
N VAL A 286 19.23 -7.01 -9.47
CA VAL A 286 18.56 -8.32 -9.29
C VAL A 286 18.53 -9.09 -10.62
N TRP A 287 18.24 -8.42 -11.74
CA TRP A 287 18.27 -9.04 -13.06
C TRP A 287 19.67 -9.55 -13.43
N LEU A 288 20.72 -8.76 -13.20
CA LEU A 288 22.12 -9.15 -13.41
C LEU A 288 22.51 -10.33 -12.50
N TRP A 289 22.17 -10.26 -11.22
CA TRP A 289 22.44 -11.32 -10.25
C TRP A 289 21.80 -12.65 -10.68
N ARG A 290 20.54 -12.64 -11.11
CA ARG A 290 19.86 -13.85 -11.62
C ARG A 290 20.59 -14.45 -12.83
N LYS A 291 21.13 -13.61 -13.72
CA LYS A 291 21.90 -14.08 -14.88
C LYS A 291 23.23 -14.73 -14.46
N ILE A 292 23.94 -14.13 -13.52
CA ILE A 292 25.20 -14.66 -12.97
C ILE A 292 24.94 -15.95 -12.19
N TYR A 293 23.95 -15.95 -11.31
CA TYR A 293 23.60 -17.11 -10.48
C TYR A 293 23.29 -18.36 -11.33
N LYS A 294 22.48 -18.20 -12.39
CA LYS A 294 22.18 -19.29 -13.33
C LYS A 294 23.43 -19.82 -14.07
N ALA A 295 24.43 -18.97 -14.31
CA ALA A 295 25.68 -19.36 -14.96
C ALA A 295 26.65 -20.08 -14.01
N VAL A 296 26.63 -19.74 -12.72
CA VAL A 296 27.54 -20.28 -11.71
C VAL A 296 27.00 -21.58 -11.09
N VAL A 297 25.69 -21.72 -10.94
CA VAL A 297 25.07 -22.88 -10.29
C VAL A 297 24.59 -23.88 -11.34
N SER A 298 25.34 -24.98 -11.49
CA SER A 298 25.17 -26.03 -12.50
C SER A 298 23.95 -26.94 -12.31
N GLN A 299 23.35 -26.95 -11.11
CA GLN A 299 22.02 -27.52 -10.84
C GLN A 299 21.32 -26.63 -9.81
N PRO A 300 20.52 -25.62 -10.21
CA PRO A 300 19.72 -24.89 -9.26
C PRO A 300 18.77 -25.90 -8.61
N LYS A 301 18.86 -26.07 -7.28
CA LYS A 301 17.85 -26.84 -6.54
C LYS A 301 16.49 -26.21 -6.86
N GLU A 302 15.60 -26.96 -7.52
CA GLU A 302 14.26 -26.50 -7.92
C GLU A 302 13.45 -25.93 -6.74
N ASN A 303 13.78 -26.29 -5.51
CA ASN A 303 12.99 -26.00 -4.32
C ASN A 303 13.48 -24.84 -3.42
N GLU A 304 14.62 -24.20 -3.67
CA GLU A 304 15.09 -23.14 -2.76
C GLU A 304 14.44 -21.75 -3.03
N PHE A 305 13.82 -21.56 -4.21
CA PHE A 305 13.20 -20.28 -4.61
C PHE A 305 11.99 -20.41 -5.52
N GLU A 306 11.02 -21.29 -5.24
CA GLU A 306 9.68 -21.10 -5.83
C GLU A 306 8.78 -20.24 -4.92
N PRO A 307 8.92 -18.90 -4.96
CA PRO A 307 7.78 -18.03 -4.76
C PRO A 307 7.55 -17.22 -6.03
N VAL A 308 6.29 -17.17 -6.47
CA VAL A 308 5.68 -16.19 -7.39
C VAL A 308 6.68 -15.64 -8.42
N GLU A 309 6.65 -16.12 -9.67
CA GLU A 309 7.46 -15.55 -10.76
C GLU A 309 7.13 -14.05 -10.96
N LEU A 310 7.77 -13.18 -10.18
CA LEU A 310 7.71 -11.73 -10.27
C LEU A 310 8.64 -11.32 -11.42
N THR A 311 8.12 -11.45 -12.65
CA THR A 311 8.81 -11.06 -13.88
C THR A 311 8.06 -9.94 -14.58
N TRP A 312 8.75 -9.27 -15.51
CA TRP A 312 8.10 -8.29 -16.40
C TRP A 312 6.96 -8.92 -17.21
N ALA A 313 7.11 -10.18 -17.64
CA ALA A 313 6.08 -10.91 -18.36
C ALA A 313 4.83 -11.06 -17.48
N THR A 314 5.00 -11.48 -16.23
CA THR A 314 3.89 -11.62 -15.27
C THR A 314 3.24 -10.27 -14.96
N PHE A 315 4.02 -9.19 -14.80
CA PHE A 315 3.47 -7.84 -14.62
C PHE A 315 2.65 -7.38 -15.83
N ARG A 316 3.17 -7.56 -17.06
CA ARG A 316 2.44 -7.21 -18.28
C ARG A 316 1.19 -8.04 -18.46
N GLU A 317 1.24 -9.34 -18.19
CA GLU A 317 0.08 -10.23 -18.21
C GLU A 317 -0.97 -9.78 -17.18
N ARG A 318 -0.53 -9.31 -16.00
CA ARG A 318 -1.42 -8.83 -14.92
C ARG A 318 -2.19 -7.58 -15.28
N LEU A 319 -1.63 -6.71 -16.12
CA LEU A 319 -2.37 -5.56 -16.62
C LEU A 319 -3.56 -5.97 -17.51
N GLY A 320 -3.66 -7.23 -17.93
CA GLY A 320 -4.81 -7.74 -18.67
C GLY A 320 -4.75 -7.50 -20.18
N THR A 321 -5.86 -7.82 -20.85
CA THR A 321 -6.09 -7.60 -22.28
C THR A 321 -6.41 -6.12 -22.56
N SER A 322 -6.46 -5.71 -23.83
CA SER A 322 -6.39 -4.30 -24.24
C SER A 322 -7.33 -3.34 -23.49
N SER A 323 -8.55 -3.74 -23.17
CA SER A 323 -9.51 -2.91 -22.41
C SER A 323 -9.17 -2.81 -20.92
N ASP A 324 -8.83 -3.92 -20.26
CA ASP A 324 -8.45 -3.93 -18.84
C ASP A 324 -7.13 -3.17 -18.61
N LEU A 325 -6.17 -3.37 -19.52
CA LEU A 325 -4.90 -2.64 -19.52
C LEU A 325 -5.14 -1.13 -19.57
N LEU A 326 -5.97 -0.68 -20.50
CA LEU A 326 -6.27 0.74 -20.67
C LEU A 326 -6.98 1.29 -19.43
N LEU A 327 -7.98 0.59 -18.90
CA LEU A 327 -8.71 1.02 -17.70
C LEU A 327 -7.80 1.13 -16.48
N ILE A 328 -6.93 0.13 -16.25
CA ILE A 328 -6.02 0.12 -15.10
C ILE A 328 -5.01 1.26 -15.21
N ILE A 329 -4.41 1.45 -16.39
CA ILE A 329 -3.43 2.52 -16.62
C ILE A 329 -4.10 3.89 -16.45
N VAL A 330 -5.26 4.11 -17.07
CA VAL A 330 -5.99 5.37 -16.96
C VAL A 330 -6.39 5.64 -15.52
N ALA A 331 -6.90 4.65 -14.79
CA ALA A 331 -7.25 4.80 -13.38
C ALA A 331 -6.02 5.12 -12.51
N ALA A 332 -4.89 4.44 -12.74
CA ALA A 332 -3.66 4.69 -12.00
C ALA A 332 -3.10 6.10 -12.29
N ILE A 333 -3.07 6.52 -13.56
CA ILE A 333 -2.66 7.88 -13.96
C ILE A 333 -3.62 8.92 -13.37
N PHE A 334 -4.93 8.67 -13.41
CA PHE A 334 -5.92 9.58 -12.85
C PHE A 334 -5.71 9.77 -11.35
N VAL A 335 -5.51 8.68 -10.59
CA VAL A 335 -5.20 8.76 -9.15
C VAL A 335 -3.91 9.54 -8.91
N PHE A 336 -2.84 9.26 -9.68
CA PHE A 336 -1.57 9.97 -9.58
C PHE A 336 -1.77 11.48 -9.78
N VAL A 337 -2.34 11.85 -10.93
CA VAL A 337 -2.52 13.25 -11.32
C VAL A 337 -3.47 13.96 -10.38
N TYR A 338 -4.60 13.35 -10.01
CA TYR A 338 -5.59 13.99 -9.16
C TYR A 338 -5.05 14.25 -7.75
N VAL A 339 -4.41 13.26 -7.12
CA VAL A 339 -3.82 13.45 -5.78
C VAL A 339 -2.68 14.46 -5.83
N GLY A 340 -1.86 14.45 -6.88
CA GLY A 340 -0.83 15.48 -7.09
C GLY A 340 -1.42 16.88 -7.20
N ILE A 341 -2.41 17.06 -8.07
CA ILE A 341 -3.15 18.33 -8.21
C ILE A 341 -3.72 18.76 -6.86
N LEU A 342 -4.37 17.85 -6.13
CA LEU A 342 -4.99 18.15 -4.85
C LEU A 342 -3.97 18.73 -3.87
N PHE A 343 -2.84 18.08 -3.69
CA PHE A 343 -1.81 18.50 -2.73
C PHE A 343 -1.07 19.76 -3.19
N PHE A 344 -0.60 19.82 -4.43
CA PHE A 344 0.16 20.98 -4.94
C PHE A 344 -0.71 22.22 -5.17
N SER A 345 -2.02 22.07 -5.39
CA SER A 345 -2.96 23.19 -5.47
C SER A 345 -3.49 23.65 -4.10
N SER A 346 -2.96 23.11 -2.99
CA SER A 346 -3.49 23.37 -1.65
C SER A 346 -4.99 23.06 -1.54
N PHE A 347 -5.40 21.89 -2.01
CA PHE A 347 -6.79 21.44 -2.08
C PHE A 347 -7.69 22.48 -2.81
N PHE A 348 -7.21 22.91 -3.99
CA PHE A 348 -7.82 23.91 -4.88
C PHE A 348 -7.83 25.37 -4.38
N THR A 349 -7.19 25.68 -3.26
CA THR A 349 -7.11 27.05 -2.74
C THR A 349 -5.94 27.86 -3.29
N TYR A 350 -4.97 27.20 -3.94
CA TYR A 350 -3.80 27.82 -4.57
C TYR A 350 -3.42 27.10 -5.88
N PRO A 351 -4.18 27.30 -6.97
CA PRO A 351 -3.96 26.60 -8.25
C PRO A 351 -2.56 26.79 -8.86
N GLU A 352 -1.94 27.95 -8.62
CA GLU A 352 -0.59 28.27 -9.13
C GLU A 352 0.48 27.31 -8.60
N GLY A 353 0.24 26.66 -7.46
CA GLY A 353 1.15 25.67 -6.89
C GLY A 353 1.39 24.46 -7.80
N ILE A 354 0.42 24.12 -8.67
CA ILE A 354 0.60 23.05 -9.68
C ILE A 354 1.68 23.45 -10.69
N LYS A 355 1.58 24.66 -11.24
CA LYS A 355 2.55 25.16 -12.23
C LYS A 355 3.95 25.20 -11.61
N LYS A 356 4.03 25.71 -10.38
CA LYS A 356 5.26 25.76 -9.59
C LYS A 356 5.88 24.38 -9.35
N ALA A 357 5.07 23.35 -9.13
CA ALA A 357 5.57 21.98 -8.98
C ALA A 357 6.28 21.44 -10.25
N PHE A 358 5.95 21.97 -11.44
CA PHE A 358 6.69 21.67 -12.68
C PHE A 358 7.90 22.59 -12.90
N GLU A 359 7.99 23.70 -12.19
CA GLU A 359 9.15 24.62 -12.24
C GLU A 359 10.30 24.16 -11.33
N ALA A 360 9.99 23.35 -10.30
CA ALA A 360 10.96 22.64 -9.46
C ALA A 360 11.57 21.45 -10.21
#